data_AF-A0A7S7ER27-F1
#
_entry.id   AF-A0A7S7ER27-F1
#
_cell.length_a   1.000
_cell.length_b   1.000
_cell.length_c   1.000
_cell.angle_alpha   90.00
_cell.angle_beta   90.00
_cell.angle_gamma   90.00
#
_symmetry.space_group_name_H-M   'P 1'
#
loop_
_entity.id
_entity.type
_entity.pdbx_description
1 polymer ?
#
loop_
_entity_poly.entity_id
_entity_poly.type
_entity_poly.pdbx_seq_one_letter_code
_entity_poly.pdbx_strand_id
1 'polypeptide(L)' 'MEIAREWVKNVFIIIVAITFVEILLPAGSMSKYLKFIFSLIIMAIILSPLAIFLE' A
#
# COMPACT_ATOMS: atom_id res chain seq x y z
N MET A 1 14.67 7.20 14.46
CA MET A 1 15.19 6.42 13.32
C MET A 1 14.58 5.02 13.26
N GLU A 2 14.37 4.33 14.39
CA GLU A 2 13.69 3.03 14.46
C GLU A 2 12.32 3.02 13.75
N ILE A 3 11.43 3.96 14.11
CA ILE A 3 10.06 4.07 13.57
C ILE A 3 10.08 4.26 12.04
N ALA A 4 10.92 5.17 11.55
CA ALA A 4 11.04 5.41 10.11
C ALA A 4 11.57 4.17 9.36
N ARG A 5 12.56 3.47 9.94
CA ARG A 5 13.11 2.23 9.37
C ARG A 5 12.06 1.12 9.31
N GLU A 6 11.31 0.94 10.38
CA GLU A 6 10.24 -0.06 10.45
C GLU A 6 9.09 0.27 9.50
N TRP A 7 8.69 1.54 9.42
CA TRP A 7 7.71 2.01 8.44
C TRP A 7 8.14 1.72 7.00
N VAL A 8 9.38 2.07 6.61
CA VAL A 8 9.90 1.77 5.26
C VAL A 8 9.87 0.27 4.98
N LYS A 9 10.28 -0.56 5.95
CA LYS A 9 10.24 -2.03 5.81
C LYS A 9 8.80 -2.52 5.61
N ASN A 10 7.83 -1.98 6.34
CA ASN A 10 6.43 -2.36 6.23
C ASN A 10 5.82 -1.93 4.88
N VAL A 11 6.13 -0.72 4.41
CA VAL A 11 5.75 -0.25 3.06
C VAL A 11 6.29 -1.20 1.99
N PHE A 12 7.56 -1.59 2.09
CA PHE A 12 8.18 -2.52 1.15
C PHE A 12 7.45 -3.87 1.12
N ILE A 13 7.18 -4.49 2.28
CA ILE A 13 6.47 -5.76 2.37
C ILE A 13 5.08 -5.67 1.73
N ILE A 14 4.36 -4.57 1.95
CA ILE A 14 3.02 -4.35 1.39
C ILE A 14 3.05 -4.19 -0.13
N ILE A 15 4.02 -3.46 -0.67
CA ILE A 15 4.18 -3.33 -2.13
C ILE A 15 4.42 -4.70 -2.77
N VAL A 16 5.29 -5.52 -2.17
CA VAL A 16 5.55 -6.88 -2.65
C VAL A 16 4.27 -7.71 -2.60
N ALA A 17 3.51 -7.66 -1.50
CA ALA A 17 2.25 -8.40 -1.36
C ALA A 17 1.20 -7.98 -2.41
N ILE A 18 1.06 -6.68 -2.67
CA ILE A 18 0.11 -6.17 -3.66
C ILE A 18 0.50 -6.59 -5.08
N THR A 19 1.79 -6.69 -5.37
CA THR A 19 2.27 -7.20 -6.67
C THR A 19 1.76 -8.63 -6.92
N PHE A 20 1.78 -9.49 -5.90
CA PHE A 20 1.17 -10.82 -6.01
C PHE A 20 -0.35 -10.76 -6.22
N VAL A 21 -1.03 -9.88 -5.48
CA VAL A 21 -2.48 -9.70 -5.62
C VAL A 21 -2.84 -9.27 -7.04
N GLU A 22 -2.10 -8.33 -7.63
CA GLU A 22 -2.34 -7.86 -9.00
C GLU A 22 -2.22 -8.97 -10.04
N ILE A 23 -1.29 -9.90 -9.87
CA ILE A 23 -1.12 -11.07 -10.75
C ILE A 23 -2.32 -12.02 -10.63
N LEU A 24 -2.89 -12.15 -9.43
CA LEU A 24 -4.04 -13.01 -9.16
C LEU A 24 -5.38 -12.39 -9.59
N LEU A 25 -5.43 -11.08 -9.81
CA LEU A 25 -6.67 -10.39 -10.18
C LEU A 25 -7.15 -10.86 -11.58
N PRO A 26 -8.40 -11.37 -11.68
CA PRO A 26 -8.94 -11.78 -12.97
C PRO A 26 -9.11 -10.57 -13.89
N ALA A 27 -8.91 -10.77 -15.19
CA ALA A 27 -9.11 -9.72 -16.19
C ALA A 27 -10.59 -9.29 -16.25
N GLY A 28 -10.84 -7.98 -16.35
CA GLY A 28 -12.19 -7.43 -16.48
C GLY A 28 -12.37 -6.07 -15.83
N SER A 29 -13.58 -5.53 -15.91
CA SER A 29 -13.95 -4.24 -15.31
C SER A 29 -13.69 -4.20 -13.80
N MET A 30 -13.91 -5.32 -13.10
CA MET A 30 -13.65 -5.44 -11.66
C MET A 30 -12.18 -5.26 -11.28
N SER A 31 -11.24 -5.70 -12.14
CA SER A 31 -9.80 -5.52 -11.94
C SER A 31 -9.42 -4.04 -11.80
N LYS A 32 -10.04 -3.16 -12.60
CA LYS A 32 -9.78 -1.72 -12.59
C LYS A 32 -10.18 -1.08 -11.25
N TYR A 33 -11.34 -1.46 -10.71
CA TYR A 33 -11.80 -0.96 -9.42
C TYR A 33 -10.92 -1.47 -8.27
N LEU A 34 -10.55 -2.75 -8.29
CA LEU A 34 -9.68 -3.34 -7.27
C LEU A 34 -8.28 -2.70 -7.27
N LYS A 35 -7.68 -2.50 -8.45
CA LYS A 35 -6.40 -1.77 -8.58
C LYS A 35 -6.47 -0.36 -7.99
N PHE A 36 -7.56 0.37 -8.26
CA PHE A 36 -7.76 1.70 -7.70
C PHE A 36 -7.85 1.67 -6.16
N ILE A 37 -8.61 0.73 -5.60
CA ILE A 37 -8.71 0.55 -4.13
C ILE A 37 -7.35 0.24 -3.52
N PHE A 38 -6.57 -0.69 -4.10
CA PHE A 38 -5.22 -0.99 -3.62
C PHE A 38 -4.28 0.22 -3.69
N SER A 39 -4.42 1.05 -4.72
CA SER A 39 -3.66 2.29 -4.86
C SER A 39 -3.94 3.27 -3.71
N LEU A 40 -5.22 3.41 -3.33
CA LEU A 40 -5.64 4.25 -2.20
C LEU A 40 -5.10 3.69 -0.87
N ILE A 41 -5.11 2.38 -0.69
CA ILE A 41 -4.56 1.72 0.50
C ILE A 41 -3.05 1.98 0.60
N ILE A 42 -2.29 1.80 -0.49
CA ILE A 42 -0.85 2.11 -0.53
C ILE A 42 -0.61 3.57 -0.17
N MET A 43 -1.38 4.48 -0.76
CA MET A 43 -1.29 5.92 -0.48
C MET A 43 -1.46 6.20 1.01
N ALA A 44 -2.51 5.64 1.64
CA ALA A 44 -2.76 5.82 3.06
C ALA A 44 -1.60 5.30 3.94
N ILE A 45 -1.02 4.16 3.60
CA ILE A 45 0.12 3.58 4.33
C ILE A 45 1.37 4.44 4.17
N ILE A 46 1.63 4.95 2.96
CA ILE A 46 2.75 5.87 2.71
C ILE A 46 2.56 7.16 3.50
N LEU A 47 1.34 7.66 3.61
CA LEU A 47 1.02 8.89 4.35
C LEU A 47 0.90 8.67 5.86
N SER A 48 0.88 7.43 6.36
CA SER A 48 0.74 7.13 7.79
C SER A 48 1.73 7.85 8.73
N PRO A 49 3.00 8.12 8.35
CA PRO A 49 3.89 8.90 9.21
C PRO A 49 3.42 10.34 9.40
N LEU A 50 2.63 10.91 8.48
CA LEU A 50 2.07 12.25 8.62
C LEU A 50 1.14 12.37 9.83
N ALA A 51 0.46 11.28 10.20
CA ALA A 51 -0.36 11.27 11.41
C ALA A 51 0.47 11.51 12.67
N ILE A 52 1.75 11.08 12.67
CA ILE A 52 2.69 11.31 13.78
C ILE A 52 3.11 12.79 13.86
N PHE A 53 3.08 13.52 12.74
CA PHE A 53 3.46 14.94 12.67
C PHE A 53 2.29 15.90 12.88
N LEU A 54 1.04 15.41 12.83
CA LEU A 54 -0.19 16.19 12.95
C LEU A 54 -0.75 16.22 14.39
N GLU A 55 -0.18 15.41 15.28
CA GLU A 55 -0.36 15.46 16.75
C GLU A 55 0.85 16.17 17.40
#